data_AF-A0A821I4G3-F1
#
_entry.id   AF-A0A821I4G3-F1
#
_cell.length_a   1.000
_cell.length_b   1.000
_cell.length_c   1.000
_cell.angle_alpha   90.00
_cell.angle_beta   90.00
_cell.angle_gamma   90.00
#
_symmetry.space_group_name_H-M   'P 1'
#
loop_
_entity.id
_entity.type
_entity.pdbx_description
1 polymer ?
#
loop_
_entity_poly.entity_id
_entity_poly.type
_entity_poly.pdbx_seq_one_letter_code
_entity_poly.pdbx_strand_id
1 'polypeptide(L)'
;MTISSGIRDVGPRLLLYQASINDLTNWTYLGPLISVPGNYTLNKIWSGSLGYNFEVSNAFSLLEKATDGGDNQTVHVFASLGTEGGNTTLHSSPQWSVWIKGNLAKTSNGSGIMNIVASGVADWGDTYALNSFYDAKEDRRIFYGWVKEAHKNYGQRAFGYNGQITLPREVFVQVYNNVINIHESLSQPGPWTLIPNINGTYTWKTLGVRPINEVIKLRQNSTFVRLMSQTFNQTTEFTSLNVSSSNFEMKANINISYNATAGFVFRRSSNGLEYTTLIYDPISEYLILNRTYSSLIT
;
A
#
# COMPACT_ATOMS: atom_id res chain seq x y z
N MET A 1 -15.41 -18.03 -3.82
CA MET A 1 -13.98 -18.04 -4.22
C MET A 1 -13.79 -17.03 -5.34
N THR A 2 -12.62 -16.39 -5.39
CA THR A 2 -12.20 -15.58 -6.54
C THR A 2 -10.99 -16.20 -7.23
N ILE A 3 -10.93 -16.11 -8.56
CA ILE A 3 -9.76 -16.52 -9.36
C ILE A 3 -9.23 -15.28 -10.09
N SER A 4 -7.94 -15.00 -9.91
CA SER A 4 -7.26 -13.88 -10.58
C SER A 4 -6.90 -14.29 -12.02
N SER A 5 -7.17 -13.42 -12.99
CA SER A 5 -6.98 -13.73 -14.41
C SER A 5 -6.95 -12.45 -15.27
N GLY A 6 -6.96 -12.63 -16.59
CA GLY A 6 -7.09 -11.60 -17.60
C GLY A 6 -7.53 -12.22 -18.94
N ILE A 7 -8.11 -11.40 -19.79
CA ILE A 7 -8.44 -11.77 -21.17
C ILE A 7 -7.48 -11.01 -22.07
N ARG A 8 -6.72 -11.74 -22.90
CA ARG A 8 -5.78 -11.16 -23.87
C ARG A 8 -6.47 -10.09 -24.71
N ASP A 9 -5.80 -8.96 -24.88
CA ASP A 9 -6.28 -7.78 -25.63
C ASP A 9 -7.55 -7.11 -25.08
N VAL A 10 -8.06 -7.54 -23.92
CA VAL A 10 -9.24 -6.93 -23.28
C VAL A 10 -8.92 -6.36 -21.90
N GLY A 11 -8.20 -7.09 -21.05
CA GLY A 11 -7.80 -6.62 -19.72
C GLY A 11 -8.04 -7.62 -18.58
N PRO A 12 -7.73 -7.22 -17.34
CA PRO A 12 -7.70 -8.11 -16.18
C PRO A 12 -9.11 -8.47 -15.68
N ARG A 13 -9.24 -9.65 -15.06
CA ARG A 13 -10.52 -10.18 -14.55
C ARG A 13 -10.33 -10.81 -13.17
N LEU A 14 -11.19 -10.43 -12.22
CA LEU A 14 -11.36 -11.19 -10.98
C LEU A 14 -12.64 -12.02 -11.11
N LEU A 15 -12.48 -13.33 -11.31
CA LEU A 15 -13.58 -14.24 -11.60
C LEU A 15 -14.21 -14.75 -10.31
N LEU A 16 -15.54 -14.68 -10.18
CA LEU A 16 -16.28 -15.09 -8.99
C LEU A 16 -16.89 -16.48 -9.17
N TYR A 17 -16.67 -17.33 -8.17
CA TYR A 17 -17.23 -18.68 -8.09
C TYR A 17 -17.92 -18.89 -6.73
N GLN A 18 -18.95 -19.71 -6.74
CA GLN A 18 -19.67 -20.16 -5.55
C GLN A 18 -19.72 -21.68 -5.51
N ALA A 19 -19.60 -22.25 -4.31
CA ALA A 19 -19.83 -23.65 -4.03
C ALA A 19 -20.78 -23.78 -2.84
N SER A 20 -21.39 -24.95 -2.70
CA SER A 20 -22.15 -25.31 -1.50
C SER A 20 -21.18 -25.49 -0.33
N ILE A 21 -21.58 -25.07 0.88
CA ILE A 21 -20.78 -25.34 2.08
C ILE A 21 -20.64 -26.86 2.36
N ASN A 22 -21.56 -27.67 1.83
CA ASN A 22 -21.57 -29.13 1.99
C ASN A 22 -20.91 -29.88 0.81
N ASP A 23 -20.49 -29.18 -0.25
CA ASP A 23 -19.83 -29.76 -1.42
C ASP A 23 -18.88 -28.75 -2.05
N LEU A 24 -17.61 -28.82 -1.65
CA LEU A 24 -16.53 -27.99 -2.18
C LEU A 24 -15.90 -28.56 -3.47
N THR A 25 -16.43 -29.65 -4.03
CA THR A 25 -15.96 -30.21 -5.30
C THR A 25 -16.67 -29.60 -6.50
N ASN A 26 -17.86 -29.02 -6.29
CA ASN A 26 -18.68 -28.43 -7.33
C ASN A 26 -18.74 -26.90 -7.22
N TRP A 27 -18.08 -26.22 -8.15
CA TRP A 27 -18.01 -24.75 -8.21
C TRP A 27 -18.74 -24.19 -9.43
N THR A 28 -19.71 -23.32 -9.18
CA THR A 28 -20.44 -22.60 -10.22
C THR A 28 -19.78 -21.25 -10.47
N TYR A 29 -19.37 -21.01 -11.72
CA TYR A 29 -18.93 -19.69 -12.15
C TYR A 29 -20.11 -18.72 -12.20
N LEU A 30 -19.98 -17.57 -11.54
CA LEU A 30 -21.04 -16.55 -11.51
C LEU A 30 -20.78 -15.43 -12.53
N GLY A 31 -19.53 -15.04 -12.74
CA GLY A 31 -19.17 -13.90 -13.58
C GLY A 31 -17.92 -13.18 -13.08
N PRO A 32 -17.46 -12.12 -13.76
CA PRO A 32 -16.35 -11.31 -13.27
C PRO A 32 -16.84 -10.36 -12.17
N LEU A 33 -16.32 -10.50 -10.94
CA LEU A 33 -16.51 -9.52 -9.87
C LEU A 33 -15.87 -8.18 -10.23
N ILE A 34 -14.70 -8.22 -10.86
CA ILE A 34 -14.00 -7.04 -11.37
C ILE A 34 -13.64 -7.29 -12.82
N SER A 35 -14.02 -6.36 -13.69
CA SER A 35 -13.63 -6.33 -15.10
C SER A 35 -13.38 -4.90 -15.54
N VAL A 36 -12.15 -4.60 -15.94
CA VAL A 36 -11.76 -3.30 -16.49
C VAL A 36 -11.03 -3.48 -17.83
N PRO A 37 -10.95 -2.44 -18.67
CA PRO A 37 -10.06 -2.45 -19.84
C PRO A 37 -8.60 -2.68 -19.45
N GLY A 38 -7.80 -3.17 -20.39
CA GLY A 38 -6.35 -3.32 -20.23
C GLY A 38 -5.69 -1.99 -19.90
N ASN A 39 -4.75 -2.02 -18.96
CA ASN A 39 -4.00 -0.88 -18.42
C ASN A 39 -4.88 0.24 -17.85
N TYR A 40 -6.07 -0.11 -17.34
CA TYR A 40 -6.92 0.83 -16.63
C TYR A 40 -6.22 1.41 -15.40
N THR A 41 -6.39 2.71 -15.17
CA THR A 41 -5.99 3.39 -13.93
C THR A 41 -7.09 4.36 -13.53
N LEU A 42 -7.44 4.37 -12.23
CA LEU A 42 -8.43 5.32 -11.71
C LEU A 42 -7.83 6.74 -11.64
N ASN A 43 -6.57 6.83 -11.22
CA ASN A 43 -5.79 8.06 -11.16
C ASN A 43 -4.32 7.74 -11.46
N LYS A 44 -3.75 8.46 -12.44
CA LYS A 44 -2.38 8.23 -12.93
C LYS A 44 -1.29 8.52 -11.89
N ILE A 45 -1.59 9.33 -10.88
CA ILE A 45 -0.65 9.76 -9.85
C ILE A 45 -0.71 8.79 -8.67
N TRP A 46 -1.92 8.41 -8.23
CA TRP A 46 -2.10 7.79 -6.91
C TRP A 46 -2.54 6.32 -6.91
N SER A 47 -3.04 5.81 -8.04
CA SER A 47 -3.71 4.50 -8.08
C SER A 47 -2.89 3.38 -8.72
N GLY A 48 -1.67 3.67 -9.19
CA GLY A 48 -0.91 2.71 -9.99
C GLY A 48 -1.65 2.31 -11.27
N SER A 49 -1.46 1.08 -11.73
CA SER A 49 -2.18 0.52 -12.87
C SER A 49 -2.83 -0.82 -12.52
N LEU A 50 -4.03 -1.07 -13.05
CA LEU A 50 -4.69 -2.37 -12.99
C LEU A 50 -4.13 -3.36 -14.02
N GLY A 51 -3.21 -2.93 -14.88
CA GLY A 51 -2.45 -3.80 -15.78
C GLY A 51 -3.34 -4.57 -16.75
N TYR A 52 -2.87 -5.75 -17.16
CA TYR A 52 -3.54 -6.62 -18.13
C TYR A 52 -3.96 -7.97 -17.56
N ASN A 53 -3.40 -8.34 -16.40
CA ASN A 53 -3.68 -9.59 -15.69
C ASN A 53 -3.69 -9.32 -14.19
N PHE A 54 -4.60 -9.97 -13.46
CA PHE A 54 -4.60 -9.97 -12.00
C PHE A 54 -3.91 -11.22 -11.44
N GLU A 55 -3.25 -11.05 -10.31
CA GLU A 55 -2.61 -12.10 -9.53
C GLU A 55 -2.93 -11.95 -8.04
N VAL A 56 -2.88 -13.05 -7.29
CA VAL A 56 -2.97 -13.12 -5.81
C VAL A 56 -4.10 -12.24 -5.23
N SER A 57 -5.23 -12.19 -5.92
CA SER A 57 -6.29 -11.23 -5.59
C SER A 57 -7.11 -11.67 -4.40
N ASN A 58 -7.41 -10.74 -3.51
CA ASN A 58 -8.27 -10.93 -2.35
C ASN A 58 -9.48 -10.00 -2.48
N ALA A 59 -10.67 -10.47 -2.12
CA ALA A 59 -11.85 -9.63 -1.92
C ALA A 59 -12.34 -9.79 -0.47
N PHE A 60 -12.58 -8.68 0.22
CA PHE A 60 -12.92 -8.69 1.64
C PHE A 60 -13.71 -7.45 2.04
N SER A 61 -14.37 -7.51 3.18
CA SER A 61 -15.10 -6.40 3.77
C SER A 61 -14.40 -5.90 5.02
N LEU A 62 -14.47 -4.60 5.28
CA LEU A 62 -13.96 -3.97 6.49
C LEU A 62 -15.04 -3.08 7.11
N LEU A 63 -15.25 -3.23 8.42
CA LEU A 63 -16.02 -2.29 9.23
C LEU A 63 -15.18 -1.03 9.48
N GLU A 64 -15.77 0.15 9.35
CA GLU A 64 -15.10 1.38 9.82
C GLU A 64 -15.23 1.50 11.34
N LYS A 65 -14.13 1.22 12.03
CA LYS A 65 -14.10 1.22 13.50
C LYS A 65 -13.95 2.65 14.03
N ALA A 66 -14.58 2.95 15.17
CA ALA A 66 -14.45 4.25 15.84
C ALA A 66 -13.00 4.55 16.27
N THR A 67 -12.20 3.51 16.57
CA THR A 67 -10.77 3.64 16.84
C THR A 67 -9.98 4.21 15.67
N ASP A 68 -10.52 4.10 14.45
CA ASP A 68 -9.93 4.55 13.20
C ASP A 68 -10.73 5.72 12.57
N GLY A 69 -11.55 6.39 13.39
CA GLY A 69 -12.34 7.57 13.04
C GLY A 69 -13.74 7.29 12.46
N GLY A 70 -14.14 6.01 12.37
CA GLY A 70 -15.42 5.56 11.81
C GLY A 70 -16.59 5.54 12.81
N ASP A 71 -17.67 4.88 12.44
CA ASP A 71 -18.96 4.85 13.15
C ASP A 71 -19.32 3.48 13.78
N ASN A 72 -18.44 2.47 13.67
CA ASN A 72 -18.65 1.06 14.07
C ASN A 72 -19.86 0.37 13.40
N GLN A 73 -20.36 0.89 12.29
CA GLN A 73 -21.57 0.39 11.62
C GLN A 73 -21.37 0.20 10.13
N THR A 74 -20.71 1.15 9.47
CA THR A 74 -20.58 1.15 8.01
C THR A 74 -19.52 0.13 7.57
N VAL A 75 -19.93 -0.80 6.71
CA VAL A 75 -19.06 -1.80 6.11
C VAL A 75 -18.72 -1.40 4.68
N HIS A 76 -17.43 -1.51 4.33
CA HIS A 76 -16.92 -1.22 3.00
C HIS A 76 -16.34 -2.48 2.38
N VAL A 77 -16.49 -2.63 1.06
CA VAL A 77 -15.93 -3.76 0.31
C VAL A 77 -14.66 -3.31 -0.42
N PHE A 78 -13.60 -4.08 -0.23
CA PHE A 78 -12.30 -3.88 -0.84
C PHE A 78 -11.87 -5.11 -1.64
N ALA A 79 -10.93 -4.89 -2.55
CA ALA A 79 -10.09 -5.94 -3.08
C ALA A 79 -8.63 -5.50 -3.08
N SER A 80 -7.70 -6.42 -2.79
CA SER A 80 -6.28 -6.23 -3.05
C SER A 80 -5.86 -7.11 -4.22
N LEU A 81 -5.04 -6.58 -5.11
CA LEU A 81 -4.73 -7.19 -6.40
C LEU A 81 -3.22 -7.04 -6.64
N GLY A 82 -2.57 -8.13 -7.04
CA GLY A 82 -1.37 -8.03 -7.86
C GLY A 82 -1.78 -7.75 -9.30
N THR A 83 -1.09 -6.86 -9.99
CA THR A 83 -1.38 -6.54 -11.40
C THR A 83 -0.10 -6.58 -12.23
N GLU A 84 -0.20 -7.02 -13.48
CA GLU A 84 0.96 -7.16 -14.38
C GLU A 84 0.84 -6.33 -15.66
N GLY A 85 1.99 -5.79 -16.11
CA GLY A 85 2.18 -5.12 -17.40
C GLY A 85 1.79 -3.64 -17.43
N GLY A 86 1.57 -3.01 -16.28
CA GLY A 86 1.13 -1.62 -16.14
C GLY A 86 2.22 -0.63 -15.72
N ASN A 87 3.47 -0.83 -16.17
CA ASN A 87 4.63 -0.05 -15.75
C ASN A 87 4.45 1.45 -16.05
N THR A 88 5.06 2.30 -15.23
CA THR A 88 5.13 3.75 -15.46
C THR A 88 6.57 4.24 -15.36
N THR A 89 6.83 5.51 -15.72
CA THR A 89 8.15 6.12 -15.57
C THR A 89 8.63 6.13 -14.12
N LEU A 90 7.71 6.30 -13.16
CA LEU A 90 8.03 6.36 -11.73
C LEU A 90 7.96 4.98 -11.05
N HIS A 91 7.47 3.95 -11.75
CA HIS A 91 7.43 2.57 -11.28
C HIS A 91 7.72 1.63 -12.44
N SER A 92 9.01 1.37 -12.65
CA SER A 92 9.49 0.59 -13.79
C SER A 92 9.19 -0.90 -13.68
N SER A 93 8.80 -1.39 -12.51
CA SER A 93 8.36 -2.77 -12.32
C SER A 93 7.05 -3.03 -13.07
N PRO A 94 6.89 -4.18 -13.76
CA PRO A 94 5.61 -4.53 -14.40
C PRO A 94 4.54 -4.92 -13.40
N GLN A 95 4.94 -5.17 -12.16
CA GLN A 95 4.11 -5.65 -11.09
C GLN A 95 3.70 -4.50 -10.17
N TRP A 96 2.40 -4.36 -9.90
CA TRP A 96 1.87 -3.45 -8.89
C TRP A 96 1.11 -4.19 -7.80
N SER A 97 1.36 -3.80 -6.55
CA SER A 97 0.54 -4.16 -5.41
C SER A 97 -0.53 -3.09 -5.20
N VAL A 98 -1.77 -3.32 -5.63
CA VAL A 98 -2.85 -2.32 -5.54
C VAL A 98 -3.99 -2.78 -4.64
N TRP A 99 -4.79 -1.81 -4.20
CA TRP A 99 -6.09 -2.03 -3.60
C TRP A 99 -7.15 -1.19 -4.30
N ILE A 100 -8.38 -1.68 -4.25
CA ILE A 100 -9.58 -0.97 -4.70
C ILE A 100 -10.64 -1.03 -3.61
N LYS A 101 -11.47 0.01 -3.56
CA LYS A 101 -12.74 0.04 -2.84
C LYS A 101 -13.84 0.13 -3.89
N GLY A 102 -14.92 -0.61 -3.70
CA GLY A 102 -16.02 -0.57 -4.65
C GLY A 102 -17.39 -0.84 -4.04
N ASN A 103 -18.41 -0.39 -4.76
CA ASN A 103 -19.80 -0.69 -4.45
C ASN A 103 -20.21 -1.96 -5.19
N LEU A 104 -20.78 -2.93 -4.47
CA LEU A 104 -21.31 -4.15 -5.08
C LEU A 104 -22.68 -3.90 -5.69
N ALA A 105 -22.89 -4.38 -6.91
CA ALA A 105 -24.18 -4.40 -7.56
C ALA A 105 -24.50 -5.80 -8.08
N LYS A 106 -25.78 -6.15 -8.10
CA LYS A 106 -26.25 -7.39 -8.72
C LYS A 106 -26.38 -7.18 -10.22
N THR A 107 -25.88 -8.12 -11.00
CA THR A 107 -26.00 -8.14 -12.46
C THR A 107 -27.27 -8.88 -12.87
N SER A 108 -27.72 -8.67 -14.12
CA SER A 108 -28.98 -9.27 -14.64
C SER A 108 -28.98 -10.79 -14.62
N ASN A 109 -27.83 -11.44 -14.74
CA ASN A 109 -27.68 -12.90 -14.67
C ASN A 109 -27.60 -13.44 -13.23
N GLY A 110 -27.76 -12.58 -12.22
CA GLY A 110 -27.72 -12.96 -10.81
C GLY A 110 -26.35 -12.93 -10.14
N SER A 111 -25.28 -12.63 -10.89
CA SER A 111 -23.92 -12.47 -10.36
C SER A 111 -23.70 -11.11 -9.67
N GLY A 112 -22.51 -10.89 -9.11
CA GLY A 112 -22.09 -9.61 -8.51
C GLY A 112 -20.98 -8.92 -9.31
N ILE A 113 -21.06 -7.59 -9.42
CA ILE A 113 -20.01 -6.72 -9.97
C ILE A 113 -19.60 -5.68 -8.94
N MET A 114 -18.30 -5.36 -8.89
CA MET A 114 -17.74 -4.31 -8.07
C MET A 114 -17.48 -3.06 -8.92
N ASN A 115 -18.22 -1.99 -8.64
CA ASN A 115 -17.99 -0.68 -9.23
C ASN A 115 -16.92 0.06 -8.43
N ILE A 116 -15.76 0.31 -9.04
CA ILE A 116 -14.62 0.95 -8.37
C ILE A 116 -14.97 2.40 -8.02
N VAL A 117 -14.81 2.76 -6.75
CA VAL A 117 -15.01 4.13 -6.24
C VAL A 117 -13.74 4.76 -5.66
N ALA A 118 -12.76 3.94 -5.29
CA ALA A 118 -11.43 4.39 -4.93
C ALA A 118 -10.39 3.31 -5.28
N SER A 119 -9.16 3.73 -5.55
CA SER A 119 -8.05 2.82 -5.83
C SER A 119 -6.73 3.43 -5.42
N GLY A 120 -5.88 2.64 -4.80
CA GLY A 120 -4.56 3.04 -4.34
C GLY A 120 -3.53 1.93 -4.47
N VAL A 121 -2.28 2.29 -4.27
CA VAL A 121 -1.17 1.35 -4.17
C VAL A 121 -1.05 0.88 -2.72
N ALA A 122 -1.03 -0.43 -2.50
CA ALA A 122 -0.91 -1.04 -1.18
C ALA A 122 0.54 -1.09 -0.67
N ASP A 123 1.50 -1.11 -1.59
CA ASP A 123 2.93 -0.99 -1.31
C ASP A 123 3.65 -0.40 -2.54
N TRP A 124 4.32 0.74 -2.38
CA TRP A 124 5.00 1.45 -3.46
C TRP A 124 6.42 0.94 -3.73
N GLY A 125 6.92 0.01 -2.90
CA GLY A 125 8.28 -0.51 -3.01
C GLY A 125 8.37 -1.77 -3.89
N ASP A 126 9.37 -2.59 -3.59
CA ASP A 126 9.66 -3.85 -4.29
C ASP A 126 8.74 -5.02 -3.85
N THR A 127 7.68 -4.73 -3.11
CA THR A 127 6.71 -5.71 -2.59
C THR A 127 5.66 -6.10 -3.64
N TYR A 128 5.42 -7.40 -3.80
CA TYR A 128 4.37 -7.95 -4.65
C TYR A 128 3.65 -9.15 -4.00
N ALA A 129 2.66 -9.71 -4.70
CA ALA A 129 1.89 -10.88 -4.26
C ALA A 129 1.29 -10.71 -2.85
N LEU A 130 0.70 -9.54 -2.58
CA LEU A 130 0.03 -9.27 -1.32
C LEU A 130 -1.15 -10.22 -1.12
N ASN A 131 -1.11 -10.98 -0.05
CA ASN A 131 -2.20 -11.83 0.39
C ASN A 131 -2.74 -11.33 1.73
N SER A 132 -3.97 -11.72 2.05
CA SER A 132 -4.61 -11.34 3.30
C SER A 132 -5.44 -12.46 3.91
N PHE A 133 -5.52 -12.47 5.23
CA PHE A 133 -6.41 -13.36 5.97
C PHE A 133 -7.16 -12.62 7.05
N TYR A 134 -8.27 -13.21 7.50
CA TYR A 134 -9.05 -12.69 8.61
C TYR A 134 -8.59 -13.41 9.87
N ASP A 135 -8.09 -12.63 10.82
CA ASP A 135 -7.74 -13.06 12.16
C ASP A 135 -8.99 -12.91 13.04
N ALA A 136 -9.75 -14.00 13.16
CA ALA A 136 -11.01 -14.02 13.89
C ALA A 136 -10.84 -13.79 15.40
N LYS A 137 -9.64 -14.03 15.95
CA LYS A 137 -9.38 -13.86 17.38
C LYS A 137 -9.35 -12.38 17.77
N GLU A 138 -8.74 -11.57 16.93
CA GLU A 138 -8.57 -10.12 17.16
C GLU A 138 -9.52 -9.28 16.28
N ASP A 139 -10.46 -9.93 15.58
CA ASP A 139 -11.41 -9.32 14.64
C ASP A 139 -10.76 -8.30 13.68
N ARG A 140 -9.77 -8.77 12.91
CA ARG A 140 -9.00 -7.90 12.00
C ARG A 140 -8.58 -8.64 10.74
N ARG A 141 -8.23 -7.88 9.69
CA ARG A 141 -7.64 -8.43 8.47
C ARG A 141 -6.15 -8.09 8.41
N ILE A 142 -5.33 -9.08 8.11
CA ILE A 142 -3.87 -8.96 8.08
C ILE A 142 -3.37 -9.15 6.65
N PHE A 143 -2.58 -8.18 6.17
CA PHE A 143 -1.81 -8.20 4.93
C PHE A 143 -0.39 -8.69 5.16
N TYR A 144 0.14 -9.43 4.19
CA TYR A 144 1.55 -9.76 4.06
C TYR A 144 1.88 -9.95 2.58
N GLY A 145 3.11 -9.64 2.18
CA GLY A 145 3.54 -9.75 0.79
C GLY A 145 4.97 -10.23 0.65
N TRP A 146 5.33 -10.59 -0.57
CA TRP A 146 6.69 -10.97 -0.94
C TRP A 146 7.49 -9.74 -1.36
N VAL A 147 8.62 -9.49 -0.70
CA VAL A 147 9.58 -8.47 -1.10
C VAL A 147 10.65 -9.14 -1.95
N LYS A 148 10.77 -8.67 -3.20
CA LYS A 148 11.82 -9.09 -4.13
C LYS A 148 13.17 -8.53 -3.68
N GLU A 149 14.23 -9.27 -3.96
CA GLU A 149 15.57 -8.72 -3.83
C GLU A 149 15.88 -7.70 -4.94
N ALA A 150 16.69 -6.69 -4.62
CA ALA A 150 17.10 -5.66 -5.56
C ALA A 150 18.56 -5.81 -6.04
N HIS A 151 19.17 -6.99 -5.90
CA HIS A 151 20.60 -7.21 -6.19
C HIS A 151 20.94 -7.37 -7.68
N LYS A 152 20.01 -7.20 -8.63
CA LYS A 152 20.25 -7.30 -10.10
C LYS A 152 21.08 -8.53 -10.51
N ASN A 153 20.81 -9.70 -9.93
CA ASN A 153 21.58 -10.96 -10.10
C ASN A 153 23.03 -10.96 -9.56
N TYR A 154 23.50 -9.86 -8.96
CA TYR A 154 24.79 -9.82 -8.29
C TYR A 154 24.82 -10.78 -7.11
N GLY A 155 25.80 -11.69 -7.11
CA GLY A 155 26.09 -12.57 -5.98
C GLY A 155 24.97 -13.55 -5.61
N GLN A 156 23.93 -13.76 -6.43
CA GLN A 156 22.73 -14.52 -6.05
C GLN A 156 23.03 -15.91 -5.47
N ARG A 157 24.02 -16.63 -6.04
CA ARG A 157 24.47 -17.92 -5.50
C ARG A 157 25.15 -17.81 -4.14
N ALA A 158 25.90 -16.72 -3.91
CA ALA A 158 26.58 -16.46 -2.65
C ALA A 158 25.62 -16.05 -1.52
N PHE A 159 24.51 -15.37 -1.84
CA PHE A 159 23.46 -15.09 -0.85
C PHE A 159 22.80 -16.38 -0.34
N GLY A 160 22.58 -17.37 -1.21
CA GLY A 160 21.99 -18.66 -0.83
C GLY A 160 20.48 -18.62 -0.55
N TYR A 161 19.83 -17.46 -0.72
CA TYR A 161 18.38 -17.25 -0.61
C TYR A 161 17.94 -16.15 -1.60
N ASN A 162 16.62 -15.98 -1.80
CA ASN A 162 16.07 -14.90 -2.62
C ASN A 162 14.68 -14.49 -2.15
N GLY A 163 14.58 -13.31 -1.56
CA GLY A 163 13.33 -12.68 -1.16
C GLY A 163 12.98 -12.90 0.30
N GLN A 164 12.01 -12.13 0.76
CA GLN A 164 11.54 -12.11 2.14
C GLN A 164 10.05 -11.76 2.20
N ILE A 165 9.42 -11.93 3.36
CA ILE A 165 8.03 -11.53 3.60
C ILE A 165 8.01 -10.20 4.35
N THR A 166 7.08 -9.31 3.99
CA THR A 166 6.88 -8.04 4.70
C THR A 166 6.49 -8.27 6.16
N LEU A 167 6.65 -7.27 7.01
CA LEU A 167 5.98 -7.28 8.30
C LEU A 167 4.46 -7.47 8.10
N PRO A 168 3.79 -8.27 8.96
CA PRO A 168 2.34 -8.40 8.91
C PRO A 168 1.67 -7.07 9.28
N ARG A 169 0.69 -6.67 8.49
CA ARG A 169 0.03 -5.36 8.58
C ARG A 169 -1.47 -5.53 8.77
N GLU A 170 -2.05 -4.92 9.79
CA GLU A 170 -3.50 -4.78 9.86
C GLU A 170 -3.96 -3.81 8.78
N VAL A 171 -5.02 -4.17 8.07
CA VAL A 171 -5.74 -3.26 7.18
C VAL A 171 -7.11 -2.93 7.75
N PHE A 172 -7.47 -1.65 7.65
CA PHE A 172 -8.66 -1.10 8.27
C PHE A 172 -9.19 0.07 7.42
N VAL A 173 -10.39 0.57 7.73
CA VAL A 173 -10.89 1.80 7.09
C VAL A 173 -10.42 2.98 7.92
N GLN A 174 -9.52 3.78 7.35
CA GLN A 174 -9.10 5.02 7.99
C GLN A 174 -10.07 6.12 7.58
N VAL A 175 -10.66 6.78 8.58
CA VAL A 175 -11.58 7.90 8.41
C VAL A 175 -10.95 9.16 9.02
N TYR A 176 -10.94 10.24 8.23
CA TYR A 176 -10.60 11.57 8.72
C TYR A 176 -11.84 12.47 8.60
N ASN A 177 -12.25 13.04 9.72
CA ASN A 177 -13.39 13.95 9.79
C ASN A 177 -12.90 15.40 9.71
N ASN A 178 -13.77 16.29 9.22
CA ASN A 178 -13.49 17.73 9.12
C ASN A 178 -12.28 18.08 8.24
N VAL A 179 -12.07 17.33 7.16
CA VAL A 179 -10.99 17.59 6.19
C VAL A 179 -11.36 18.80 5.34
N ILE A 180 -10.40 19.72 5.17
CA ILE A 180 -10.53 20.88 4.28
C ILE A 180 -9.93 20.51 2.92
N ASN A 181 -10.68 20.72 1.85
CA ASN A 181 -10.22 20.48 0.48
C ASN A 181 -9.47 21.70 -0.05
N ILE A 182 -8.23 21.88 0.42
CA ILE A 182 -7.37 22.98 -0.01
C ILE A 182 -6.96 22.76 -1.47
N HIS A 183 -7.07 23.78 -2.30
CA HIS A 183 -6.75 23.75 -3.74
C HIS A 183 -7.59 22.78 -4.59
N GLU A 184 -8.75 22.33 -4.09
CA GLU A 184 -9.65 21.37 -4.77
C GLU A 184 -8.99 20.03 -5.15
N SER A 185 -7.80 19.74 -4.63
CA SER A 185 -7.00 18.58 -5.00
C SER A 185 -7.63 17.25 -4.59
N LEU A 186 -8.56 17.26 -3.63
CA LEU A 186 -9.26 16.07 -3.16
C LEU A 186 -10.49 15.70 -4.01
N SER A 187 -10.95 16.61 -4.89
CA SER A 187 -12.17 16.41 -5.70
C SER A 187 -11.99 15.40 -6.84
N GLN A 188 -10.74 15.09 -7.20
CA GLN A 188 -10.42 14.10 -8.23
C GLN A 188 -10.54 12.66 -7.70
N PRO A 189 -10.78 11.66 -8.58
CA PRO A 189 -10.68 10.26 -8.21
C PRO A 189 -9.29 9.93 -7.65
N GLY A 190 -9.22 9.08 -6.63
CA GLY A 190 -7.96 8.73 -6.00
C GLY A 190 -8.09 7.57 -5.01
N PRO A 191 -7.08 7.35 -4.15
CA PRO A 191 -7.09 6.36 -3.08
C PRO A 191 -7.98 6.78 -1.90
N TRP A 192 -9.12 7.41 -2.18
CA TRP A 192 -10.05 7.86 -1.15
C TRP A 192 -11.47 8.01 -1.68
N THR A 193 -12.42 8.08 -0.76
CA THR A 193 -13.77 8.60 -1.01
C THR A 193 -14.01 9.81 -0.12
N LEU A 194 -14.62 10.86 -0.67
CA LEU A 194 -15.03 12.06 0.05
C LEU A 194 -16.54 12.09 0.25
N ILE A 195 -16.97 12.52 1.43
CA ILE A 195 -18.38 12.80 1.74
C ILE A 195 -18.46 14.25 2.23
N PRO A 196 -19.21 15.15 1.56
CA PRO A 196 -19.34 16.53 2.00
C PRO A 196 -20.14 16.61 3.30
N ASN A 197 -19.69 17.46 4.22
CA ASN A 197 -20.37 17.78 5.46
C ASN A 197 -21.11 19.13 5.32
N ILE A 198 -22.16 19.33 6.13
CA ILE A 198 -22.97 20.57 6.11
C ILE A 198 -22.12 21.82 6.41
N ASN A 199 -21.06 21.68 7.20
CA ASN A 199 -20.16 22.77 7.59
C ASN A 199 -19.11 23.14 6.51
N GLY A 200 -19.22 22.62 5.28
CA GLY A 200 -18.29 22.88 4.18
C GLY A 200 -16.97 22.11 4.26
N THR A 201 -16.80 21.23 5.26
CA THR A 201 -15.68 20.27 5.30
C THR A 201 -16.06 18.94 4.66
N TYR A 202 -15.13 17.99 4.63
CA TYR A 202 -15.36 16.65 4.13
C TYR A 202 -15.02 15.58 5.16
N THR A 203 -15.69 14.44 5.04
CA THR A 203 -15.28 13.18 5.63
C THR A 203 -14.53 12.39 4.57
N TRP A 204 -13.24 12.18 4.78
CA TRP A 204 -12.35 11.46 3.87
C TRP A 204 -12.14 10.04 4.38
N LYS A 205 -12.23 9.05 3.51
CA LYS A 205 -12.06 7.63 3.86
C LYS A 205 -11.09 6.94 2.89
N THR A 206 -10.16 6.13 3.42
CA THR A 206 -9.19 5.35 2.64
C THR A 206 -8.96 3.95 3.24
N LEU A 207 -8.14 3.13 2.59
CA LEU A 207 -7.56 1.93 3.21
C LEU A 207 -6.40 2.34 4.13
N GLY A 208 -6.62 2.21 5.44
CA GLY A 208 -5.58 2.32 6.45
C GLY A 208 -4.74 1.04 6.51
N VAL A 209 -3.45 1.22 6.75
CA VAL A 209 -2.48 0.12 6.90
C VAL A 209 -1.53 0.43 8.06
N ARG A 210 -1.37 -0.50 9.00
CA ARG A 210 -0.42 -0.38 10.11
C ARG A 210 0.23 -1.73 10.43
N PRO A 211 1.49 -1.80 10.92
CA PRO A 211 2.02 -3.05 11.47
C PRO A 211 1.11 -3.58 12.58
N ILE A 212 0.93 -4.89 12.66
CA ILE A 212 0.17 -5.48 13.78
C ILE A 212 0.94 -5.28 15.10
N ASN A 213 0.21 -5.14 16.20
CA ASN A 213 0.79 -4.87 17.52
C ASN A 213 1.83 -5.91 17.94
N GLU A 214 1.68 -7.16 17.52
CA GLU A 214 2.58 -8.27 17.83
C GLU A 214 4.00 -8.09 17.31
N VAL A 215 4.18 -7.27 16.25
CA VAL A 215 5.50 -6.93 15.72
C VAL A 215 6.36 -6.23 16.77
N ILE A 216 5.76 -5.62 17.81
CA ILE A 216 6.49 -5.05 18.94
C ILE A 216 7.40 -6.07 19.64
N LYS A 217 7.09 -7.37 19.55
CA LYS A 217 7.92 -8.45 20.13
C LYS A 217 9.30 -8.54 19.46
N LEU A 218 9.45 -8.06 18.21
CA LEU A 218 10.75 -7.98 17.55
C LEU A 218 11.69 -6.96 18.22
N ARG A 219 11.17 -6.11 19.11
CA ARG A 219 11.96 -5.15 19.90
C ARG A 219 12.57 -5.77 21.16
N GLN A 220 12.34 -7.07 21.42
CA GLN A 220 12.99 -7.77 22.53
C GLN A 220 14.52 -7.60 22.43
N ASN A 221 15.15 -7.20 23.54
CA ASN A 221 16.58 -6.89 23.64
C ASN A 221 17.07 -5.71 22.77
N SER A 222 16.16 -4.92 22.20
CA SER A 222 16.55 -3.68 21.52
C SER A 222 16.89 -2.57 22.52
N THR A 223 17.76 -1.65 22.10
CA THR A 223 18.04 -0.42 22.85
C THR A 223 17.09 0.68 22.40
N PHE A 224 16.32 1.22 23.32
CA PHE A 224 15.50 2.41 23.05
C PHE A 224 16.36 3.67 23.12
N VAL A 225 16.37 4.45 22.03
CA VAL A 225 17.05 5.74 21.96
C VAL A 225 16.00 6.83 21.74
N ARG A 226 15.89 7.75 22.69
CA ARG A 226 15.02 8.92 22.54
C ARG A 226 15.76 9.98 21.74
N LEU A 227 15.25 10.30 20.55
CA LEU A 227 15.74 11.42 19.76
C LEU A 227 15.21 12.74 20.34
N MET A 228 16.08 13.74 20.42
CA MET A 228 15.68 15.11 20.77
C MET A 228 15.11 15.80 19.54
N SER A 229 14.05 16.59 19.72
CA SER A 229 13.49 17.41 18.63
C SER A 229 14.55 18.36 18.10
N GLN A 230 14.63 18.46 16.77
CA GLN A 230 15.56 19.36 16.08
C GLN A 230 14.79 20.18 15.05
N THR A 231 15.25 21.41 14.82
CA THR A 231 14.73 22.33 13.81
C THR A 231 15.84 22.64 12.82
N PHE A 232 15.55 22.48 11.53
CA PHE A 232 16.49 22.75 10.44
C PHE A 232 16.00 23.95 9.64
N ASN A 233 16.72 25.07 9.70
CA ASN A 233 16.34 26.34 9.05
C ASN A 233 17.17 26.65 7.79
N GLN A 234 18.14 25.81 7.47
CA GLN A 234 19.05 25.96 6.34
C GLN A 234 19.42 24.59 5.79
N THR A 235 19.92 24.54 4.56
CA THR A 235 20.47 23.33 3.98
C THR A 235 21.57 22.80 4.89
N THR A 236 21.30 21.67 5.52
CA THR A 236 22.26 20.95 6.37
C THR A 236 22.62 19.70 5.60
N GLU A 237 23.91 19.38 5.41
CA GLU A 237 24.28 18.19 4.65
C GLU A 237 23.72 16.94 5.33
N PHE A 238 24.15 16.59 6.56
CA PHE A 238 23.56 15.52 7.37
C PHE A 238 23.75 15.76 8.87
N THR A 239 22.77 15.38 9.69
CA THR A 239 22.92 15.37 11.17
C THR A 239 22.87 13.95 11.69
N SER A 240 23.93 13.55 12.42
CA SER A 240 23.99 12.24 13.05
C SER A 240 22.95 12.13 14.18
N LEU A 241 22.23 11.01 14.21
CA LEU A 241 21.38 10.63 15.34
C LEU A 241 22.16 9.90 16.45
N ASN A 242 23.47 9.68 16.26
CA ASN A 242 24.35 8.92 17.16
C ASN A 242 23.81 7.51 17.47
N VAL A 243 23.11 6.91 16.50
CA VAL A 243 22.65 5.53 16.54
C VAL A 243 23.46 4.72 15.53
N SER A 244 24.17 3.70 16.01
CA SER A 244 24.92 2.77 15.17
C SER A 244 24.31 1.38 15.30
N SER A 245 23.47 1.00 14.34
CA SER A 245 22.90 -0.34 14.25
C SER A 245 22.53 -0.68 12.82
N SER A 246 22.72 -1.95 12.45
CA SER A 246 22.21 -2.52 11.22
C SER A 246 20.76 -2.99 11.32
N ASN A 247 20.12 -2.85 12.48
CA ASN A 247 18.76 -3.30 12.76
C ASN A 247 18.10 -2.28 13.68
N PHE A 248 17.22 -1.46 13.12
CA PHE A 248 16.55 -0.39 13.87
C PHE A 248 15.13 -0.17 13.35
N GLU A 249 14.30 0.39 14.22
CA GLU A 249 13.02 0.98 13.88
C GLU A 249 13.08 2.44 14.32
N MET A 250 12.55 3.36 13.50
CA MET A 250 12.51 4.77 13.82
C MET A 250 11.10 5.32 13.62
N LYS A 251 10.62 6.07 14.60
CA LYS A 251 9.39 6.84 14.53
C LYS A 251 9.71 8.30 14.81
N ALA A 252 9.29 9.18 13.91
CA ALA A 252 9.47 10.61 14.03
C ALA A 252 8.25 11.35 13.47
N ASN A 253 7.95 12.51 14.03
CA ASN A 253 7.00 13.45 13.46
C ASN A 253 7.80 14.61 12.88
N ILE A 254 7.57 14.93 11.61
CA ILE A 254 8.29 15.98 10.89
C ILE A 254 7.28 17.05 10.53
N ASN A 255 7.50 18.27 11.02
CA ASN A 255 6.80 19.45 10.54
C ASN A 255 7.66 20.08 9.45
N ILE A 256 7.11 20.14 8.23
CA ILE A 256 7.81 20.60 7.05
C ILE A 256 7.08 21.81 6.45
N SER A 257 7.82 22.85 6.11
CA SER A 257 7.28 23.98 5.36
C SER A 257 6.96 23.54 3.93
N TYR A 258 5.90 24.09 3.33
CA TYR A 258 5.43 23.70 1.99
C TYR A 258 6.51 23.81 0.89
N ASN A 259 7.45 24.75 1.06
CA ASN A 259 8.55 25.01 0.13
C ASN A 259 9.88 24.36 0.53
N ALA A 260 9.88 23.40 1.45
CA ALA A 260 11.06 22.70 1.92
C ALA A 260 10.93 21.19 1.71
N THR A 261 12.06 20.51 1.54
CA THR A 261 12.15 19.04 1.55
C THR A 261 12.84 18.58 2.82
N ALA A 262 12.42 17.45 3.40
CA ALA A 262 13.02 16.90 4.61
C ALA A 262 12.94 15.38 4.60
N GLY A 263 13.81 14.74 5.38
CA GLY A 263 13.86 13.29 5.39
C GLY A 263 15.00 12.72 6.21
N PHE A 264 15.39 11.50 5.86
CA PHE A 264 16.37 10.71 6.60
C PHE A 264 17.44 10.14 5.71
N VAL A 265 18.61 9.91 6.29
CA VAL A 265 19.70 9.15 5.68
C VAL A 265 19.92 7.87 6.46
N PHE A 266 19.99 6.77 5.73
CA PHE A 266 20.12 5.43 6.25
C PHE A 266 21.40 4.78 5.74
N ARG A 267 21.95 3.85 6.54
CA ARG A 267 23.07 2.98 6.15
C ARG A 267 24.29 3.75 5.64
N ARG A 268 24.56 4.94 6.21
CA ARG A 268 25.70 5.74 5.79
C ARG A 268 27.01 5.13 6.29
N SER A 269 27.94 4.84 5.38
CA SER A 269 29.28 4.37 5.71
C SER A 269 30.12 5.46 6.40
N SER A 270 31.19 5.06 7.10
CA SER A 270 32.10 6.00 7.77
C SER A 270 32.78 6.96 6.79
N ASN A 271 33.18 6.45 5.62
CA ASN A 271 33.76 7.26 4.53
C ASN A 271 32.72 8.05 3.72
N GLY A 272 31.42 7.85 3.97
CA GLY A 272 30.33 8.56 3.30
C GLY A 272 30.08 8.17 1.85
N LEU A 273 30.73 7.13 1.33
CA LEU A 273 30.56 6.68 -0.05
C LEU A 273 29.29 5.86 -0.26
N GLU A 274 28.77 5.21 0.79
CA GLU A 274 27.53 4.44 0.73
C GLU A 274 26.49 5.07 1.66
N TYR A 275 25.30 5.34 1.16
CA TYR A 275 24.13 5.81 1.93
C TYR A 275 22.85 5.73 1.10
N THR A 276 21.71 5.68 1.79
CA THR A 276 20.38 5.75 1.17
C THR A 276 19.63 6.93 1.76
N THR A 277 18.93 7.73 0.95
CA THR A 277 18.11 8.83 1.47
C THR A 277 16.63 8.57 1.25
N LEU A 278 15.80 8.92 2.23
CA LEU A 278 14.35 8.96 2.12
C LEU A 278 13.90 10.40 2.31
N ILE A 279 13.36 11.03 1.27
CA ILE A 279 13.06 12.47 1.26
C ILE A 279 11.58 12.66 0.93
N TYR A 280 10.89 13.50 1.69
CA TYR A 280 9.55 13.97 1.37
C TYR A 280 9.61 15.36 0.75
N ASP A 281 8.93 15.53 -0.39
CA ASP A 281 8.73 16.80 -1.09
C ASP A 281 7.23 17.16 -1.07
N PRO A 282 6.80 18.20 -0.33
CA PRO A 282 5.41 18.64 -0.27
C PRO A 282 4.88 19.24 -1.58
N ILE A 283 5.74 19.75 -2.48
CA ILE A 283 5.30 20.36 -3.74
C ILE A 283 4.89 19.28 -4.73
N SER A 284 5.72 18.25 -4.88
CA SER A 284 5.40 17.10 -5.75
C SER A 284 4.56 16.04 -5.05
N GLU A 285 4.39 16.15 -3.72
CA GLU A 285 3.73 15.18 -2.85
C GLU A 285 4.39 13.78 -2.90
N TYR A 286 5.71 13.73 -3.10
CA TYR A 286 6.45 12.47 -3.23
C TYR A 286 7.25 12.15 -1.98
N LEU A 287 7.24 10.86 -1.62
CA LEU A 287 8.18 10.25 -0.70
C LEU A 287 9.19 9.41 -1.51
N ILE A 288 10.43 9.87 -1.59
CA ILE A 288 11.45 9.38 -2.53
C ILE A 288 12.52 8.62 -1.76
N LEU A 289 12.68 7.33 -2.07
CA LEU A 289 13.81 6.52 -1.63
C LEU A 289 14.93 6.55 -2.68
N ASN A 290 15.93 7.41 -2.50
CA ASN A 290 17.08 7.49 -3.40
C ASN A 290 18.12 6.43 -3.04
N ARG A 291 18.37 5.53 -4.00
CA ARG A 291 19.31 4.40 -3.87
C ARG A 291 20.60 4.56 -4.69
N THR A 292 20.84 5.73 -5.28
CA THR A 292 21.99 5.97 -6.19
C THR A 292 23.34 5.68 -5.52
N TYR A 293 23.43 5.91 -4.21
CA TYR A 293 24.63 5.68 -3.41
C TYR A 293 24.45 4.54 -2.40
N SER A 294 23.42 3.70 -2.53
CA SER A 294 23.14 2.67 -1.52
C SER A 294 24.23 1.60 -1.42
N SER A 295 24.97 1.37 -2.50
CA SER A 295 26.08 0.42 -2.52
C SER A 295 27.13 0.80 -3.57
N LEU A 296 28.39 0.46 -3.30
CA LEU A 296 29.49 0.50 -4.28
C LEU A 296 29.41 -0.59 -5.35
N ILE A 297 28.51 -1.55 -5.19
CA ILE A 297 28.26 -2.60 -6.19
C ILE A 297 27.49 -1.98 -7.37
N THR A 298 28.11 -2.01 -8.55
CA THR A 298 27.56 -1.49 -9.82
C THR A 298 26.83 -2.55 -10.63
#